data_AF-A0A1Q4HME7-F1
#
_entry.id   AF-A0A1Q4HME7-F1
#
_cell.length_a   1.000
_cell.length_b   1.000
_cell.length_c   1.000
_cell.angle_alpha   90.00
_cell.angle_beta   90.00
_cell.angle_gamma   90.00
#
_symmetry.space_group_name_H-M   'P 1'
#
loop_
_entity.id
_entity.type
_entity.pdbx_description
1 polymer ?
#
loop_
_entity_poly.entity_id
_entity_poly.type
_entity_poly.pdbx_seq_one_letter_code
_entity_poly.pdbx_strand_id
1 'polypeptide(L)'
;MTAPITPPGWYPDSTTGLQRYWDGAKWLDIPAPAAAAAPHLAPAAARSGRITIHYGFALLAFFSLAGTLLFGIPLMAQAGDEETGGIASSMGILWIAWGGMWTLIWTAFAIHHTLKGR
;
A
#
# COMPACT_ATOMS: atom_id res chain seq x y z
N MET A 1 -52.31 -23.89 16.51
CA MET A 1 -51.18 -23.75 15.57
C MET A 1 -51.05 -22.26 15.25
N THR A 2 -50.15 -21.55 15.91
CA THR A 2 -49.89 -20.12 15.68
C THR A 2 -48.96 -19.99 14.47
N ALA A 3 -49.44 -19.38 13.39
CA ALA A 3 -48.62 -19.11 12.22
C ALA A 3 -47.44 -18.17 12.57
N PRO A 4 -46.25 -18.33 11.96
CA PRO A 4 -45.16 -17.39 12.15
C PRO A 4 -45.59 -16.02 11.62
N ILE A 5 -45.69 -15.04 12.53
CA ILE A 5 -45.90 -13.64 12.16
C ILE A 5 -44.58 -13.13 11.60
N THR A 6 -44.52 -12.91 10.29
CA THR A 6 -43.39 -12.23 9.67
C THR A 6 -43.37 -10.78 10.19
N PRO A 7 -42.29 -10.35 10.87
CA PRO A 7 -42.21 -8.99 11.38
C PRO A 7 -42.21 -7.98 10.23
N PRO A 8 -42.74 -6.76 10.43
CA PRO A 8 -42.66 -5.71 9.41
C PRO A 8 -41.21 -5.38 9.05
N GLY A 9 -40.91 -5.25 7.76
CA GLY A 9 -39.53 -5.02 7.29
C GLY A 9 -39.34 -5.15 5.78
N TRP A 10 -38.10 -4.90 5.33
CA TRP A 10 -37.70 -5.06 3.93
C TRP A 10 -37.29 -6.51 3.67
N TYR A 11 -37.92 -7.13 2.67
CA TYR A 11 -37.62 -8.50 2.24
C TYR A 11 -37.33 -8.55 0.74
N PRO A 12 -36.48 -9.50 0.30
CA PRO A 12 -36.22 -9.69 -1.13
C PRO A 12 -37.44 -10.25 -1.84
N ASP A 13 -37.84 -9.63 -2.95
CA ASP A 13 -38.85 -10.15 -3.88
C ASP A 13 -38.17 -11.01 -4.95
N SER A 14 -38.54 -12.29 -5.01
CA SER A 14 -38.01 -13.26 -5.98
C SER A 14 -38.48 -13.00 -7.42
N THR A 15 -39.53 -12.19 -7.61
CA THR A 15 -40.12 -11.92 -8.92
C THR A 15 -39.41 -10.76 -9.62
N THR A 16 -39.09 -9.71 -8.88
CA THR A 16 -38.47 -8.48 -9.41
C THR A 16 -36.98 -8.39 -9.11
N GLY A 17 -36.47 -9.19 -8.16
CA GLY A 17 -35.10 -9.10 -7.65
C GLY A 17 -34.84 -7.87 -6.77
N LEU A 18 -35.87 -7.06 -6.50
CA LEU A 18 -35.81 -5.85 -5.68
C LEU A 18 -36.30 -6.13 -4.25
N GLN A 19 -36.08 -5.19 -3.33
CA GLN A 19 -36.64 -5.27 -1.99
C GLN A 19 -38.06 -4.70 -1.95
N ARG A 20 -38.98 -5.42 -1.30
CA ARG A 20 -40.36 -5.00 -1.06
C ARG A 20 -40.63 -4.94 0.45
N TYR A 21 -41.43 -3.98 0.89
CA TYR A 21 -41.73 -3.81 2.30
C TYR A 21 -42.94 -4.65 2.72
N TRP A 22 -42.83 -5.35 3.84
CA TRP A 22 -43.91 -6.05 4.52
C TRP A 22 -44.36 -5.22 5.72
N ASP A 23 -45.66 -4.91 5.83
CA ASP A 23 -46.22 -4.11 6.92
C ASP A 23 -46.76 -4.94 8.11
N GLY A 24 -46.66 -6.28 8.03
CA GLY A 24 -47.24 -7.21 9.00
C GLY A 24 -48.57 -7.83 8.55
N ALA A 25 -49.24 -7.26 7.54
CA ALA A 25 -50.51 -7.75 7.00
C ALA A 25 -50.48 -7.92 5.47
N LYS A 26 -49.72 -7.09 4.75
CA LYS A 26 -49.61 -7.09 3.28
C LYS A 26 -48.25 -6.59 2.80
N TRP A 27 -47.94 -6.96 1.56
CA TRP A 27 -46.81 -6.41 0.81
C TRP A 27 -47.17 -5.03 0.27
N LEU A 28 -46.31 -4.04 0.51
CA LEU A 28 -46.46 -2.69 0.00
C LEU A 28 -45.48 -2.43 -1.15
N ASP A 29 -46.00 -1.89 -2.25
CA ASP A 29 -45.21 -1.39 -3.40
C ASP A 29 -44.73 0.04 -3.13
N ILE A 30 -44.06 0.23 -2.00
CA ILE A 30 -43.34 1.46 -1.72
C ILE A 30 -41.93 1.36 -2.31
N PRO A 31 -41.43 2.40 -3.00
CA PRO A 31 -40.05 2.42 -3.42
C PRO A 31 -39.18 2.27 -2.17
N ALA A 32 -38.22 1.34 -2.21
CA ALA A 32 -37.22 1.23 -1.16
C ALA A 32 -36.63 2.62 -0.93
N PRO A 33 -36.56 3.11 0.33
CA PRO A 33 -35.89 4.37 0.60
C PRO A 33 -34.51 4.21 -0.03
N ALA A 34 -34.21 5.04 -1.04
CA ALA A 34 -32.93 5.04 -1.71
C ALA A 34 -31.91 5.10 -0.60
N ALA A 35 -31.26 3.95 -0.30
CA ALA A 35 -30.53 3.75 0.94
C ALA A 35 -29.72 5.00 1.18
N ALA A 36 -30.13 5.81 2.16
CA ALA A 36 -29.74 7.20 2.29
C ALA A 36 -28.26 7.26 2.01
N ALA A 37 -27.90 7.80 0.82
CA ALA A 37 -26.67 7.47 0.11
C ALA A 37 -25.58 7.18 1.13
N ALA A 38 -25.29 5.89 1.38
CA ALA A 38 -24.18 5.51 2.25
C ALA A 38 -23.02 6.33 1.72
N PRO A 39 -22.51 7.30 2.52
CA PRO A 39 -21.99 8.58 2.06
C PRO A 39 -21.21 8.29 0.82
N HIS A 40 -21.81 8.61 -0.34
CA HIS A 40 -21.33 8.33 -1.70
C HIS A 40 -19.91 7.82 -1.57
N LEU A 41 -19.77 6.50 -1.42
CA LEU A 41 -18.46 5.90 -1.52
C LEU A 41 -18.11 6.22 -2.97
N ALA A 42 -17.44 7.37 -3.13
CA ALA A 42 -16.87 7.84 -4.37
C ALA A 42 -16.34 6.59 -5.02
N PRO A 43 -16.78 6.28 -6.27
CA PRO A 43 -16.71 4.95 -6.86
C PRO A 43 -15.41 4.36 -6.39
N ALA A 44 -15.48 3.37 -5.48
CA ALA A 44 -14.32 2.93 -4.75
C ALA A 44 -13.24 2.81 -5.79
N ALA A 45 -12.29 3.74 -5.80
CA ALA A 45 -11.23 3.79 -6.79
C ALA A 45 -10.30 2.70 -6.31
N ALA A 46 -10.81 1.48 -6.42
CA ALA A 46 -10.13 0.26 -6.22
C ALA A 46 -9.07 0.30 -7.29
N ARG A 47 -7.84 0.43 -6.79
CA ARG A 47 -6.57 0.22 -7.48
C ARG A 47 -6.03 1.47 -8.17
N SER A 48 -5.21 2.24 -7.43
CA SER A 48 -3.83 2.51 -7.86
C SER A 48 -2.95 3.15 -6.76
N GLY A 49 -2.99 2.64 -5.53
CA GLY A 49 -2.04 3.05 -4.47
C GLY A 49 -0.81 2.15 -4.37
N ARG A 50 -0.85 0.95 -4.96
CA ARG A 50 0.22 -0.05 -4.79
C ARG A 50 1.42 0.18 -5.70
N ILE A 51 1.26 0.91 -6.80
CA ILE A 51 2.35 1.19 -7.73
C ILE A 51 3.35 2.13 -7.04
N THR A 52 2.91 3.23 -6.44
CA THR A 52 3.78 4.25 -5.80
C THR A 52 4.69 3.72 -4.70
N ILE A 53 4.25 2.73 -3.91
CA ILE A 53 5.04 2.20 -2.78
C ILE A 53 6.31 1.50 -3.28
N HIS A 54 6.25 0.81 -4.43
CA HIS A 54 7.42 0.11 -4.98
C HIS A 54 8.46 1.08 -5.55
N TYR A 55 8.01 2.13 -6.24
CA TYR A 55 8.91 3.17 -6.75
C TYR A 55 9.57 3.96 -5.63
N GLY A 56 8.90 4.13 -4.48
CA GLY A 56 9.49 4.78 -3.31
C GLY A 56 10.76 4.08 -2.82
N PHE A 57 10.72 2.76 -2.66
CA PHE A 57 11.89 2.00 -2.22
C PHE A 57 12.99 1.87 -3.27
N ALA A 58 12.61 1.72 -4.55
CA ALA A 58 13.58 1.73 -5.65
C ALA A 58 14.30 3.09 -5.76
N LEU A 59 13.57 4.18 -5.57
CA LEU A 59 14.12 5.54 -5.57
C LEU A 59 15.06 5.75 -4.38
N LEU A 60 14.68 5.29 -3.19
CA LEU A 60 15.53 5.31 -1.99
C LEU A 60 16.81 4.51 -2.19
N ALA A 61 16.73 3.32 -2.80
CA ALA A 61 17.90 2.51 -3.14
C ALA A 61 18.81 3.24 -4.13
N PHE A 62 18.25 3.88 -5.16
CA PHE A 62 19.01 4.68 -6.12
C PHE A 62 19.71 5.87 -5.47
N PHE A 63 19.02 6.64 -4.64
CA PHE A 63 19.63 7.77 -3.93
C PHE A 63 20.68 7.32 -2.91
N SER A 64 20.44 6.21 -2.21
CA SER A 64 21.42 5.60 -1.30
C SER A 64 22.68 5.18 -2.06
N LEU A 65 22.53 4.52 -3.20
CA LEU A 65 23.64 4.12 -4.06
C LEU A 65 24.39 5.34 -4.61
N ALA A 66 23.68 6.33 -5.12
CA ALA A 66 24.26 7.56 -5.64
C ALA A 66 25.04 8.32 -4.55
N GLY A 67 24.48 8.47 -3.36
CA GLY A 67 25.19 9.06 -2.21
C GLY A 67 26.42 8.23 -1.81
N THR A 68 26.31 6.90 -1.79
CA THR A 68 27.45 6.02 -1.48
C THR A 68 28.58 6.20 -2.48
N LEU A 69 28.27 6.32 -3.78
CA LEU A 69 29.27 6.52 -4.82
C LEU A 69 29.85 7.94 -4.81
N LEU A 70 29.01 8.96 -4.70
CA LEU A 70 29.42 10.37 -4.74
C LEU A 70 30.26 10.78 -3.52
N PHE A 71 30.03 10.19 -2.35
CA PHE A 71 30.81 10.48 -1.14
C PHE A 71 31.90 9.43 -0.87
N GLY A 72 31.62 8.16 -1.13
CA GLY A 72 32.57 7.07 -0.88
C GLY A 72 33.75 7.05 -1.85
N ILE A 73 33.52 7.30 -3.15
CA ILE A 73 34.61 7.30 -4.14
C ILE A 73 35.62 8.42 -3.89
N PRO A 74 35.22 9.70 -3.70
CA PRO A 74 36.18 10.75 -3.40
C PRO A 74 36.92 10.53 -2.07
N LEU A 75 36.21 10.01 -1.06
CA LEU A 75 36.82 9.69 0.23
C LEU A 75 37.87 8.56 0.11
N MET A 76 37.61 7.57 -0.73
CA MET A 76 38.59 6.52 -1.09
C MET A 76 39.74 7.05 -1.95
N ALA A 77 39.48 7.99 -2.85
CA ALA A 77 40.52 8.62 -3.66
C ALA A 77 41.49 9.45 -2.80
N GLN A 78 40.97 10.17 -1.79
CA GLN A 78 41.77 10.90 -0.80
C GLN A 78 42.52 9.97 0.15
N ALA A 79 42.03 8.73 0.34
CA ALA A 79 42.66 7.76 1.21
C ALA A 79 43.98 7.20 0.66
N GLY A 80 44.28 7.43 -0.63
CA GLY A 80 45.56 7.10 -1.25
C GLY A 80 46.71 8.04 -0.87
N ASP A 81 46.44 9.19 -0.26
CA ASP A 81 47.48 10.09 0.25
C ASP A 81 48.04 9.57 1.59
N GLU A 82 49.36 9.31 1.63
CA GLU A 82 50.05 8.70 2.78
C GLU A 82 49.91 9.51 4.09
N GLU A 83 49.65 10.82 4.01
CA GLU A 83 49.55 11.72 5.15
C GLU A 83 48.20 11.63 5.90
N THR A 84 47.13 11.27 5.20
CA THR A 84 45.74 11.24 5.74
C THR A 84 45.08 9.85 5.59
N GLY A 85 45.77 8.92 4.93
CA GLY A 85 45.21 7.71 4.35
C GLY A 85 44.57 6.74 5.34
N GLY A 86 45.10 6.60 6.57
CA GLY A 86 44.58 5.61 7.52
C GLY A 86 43.15 5.88 8.00
N ILE A 87 42.86 7.14 8.37
CA ILE A 87 41.53 7.55 8.87
C ILE A 87 40.55 7.69 7.71
N ALA A 88 40.98 8.27 6.57
CA ALA A 88 40.15 8.38 5.38
C ALA A 88 39.79 7.01 4.78
N SER A 89 40.74 6.07 4.77
CA SER A 89 40.52 4.69 4.30
C SER A 89 39.49 3.97 5.17
N SER A 90 39.70 3.97 6.48
CA SER A 90 38.79 3.28 7.41
C SER A 90 37.39 3.89 7.40
N MET A 91 37.28 5.22 7.35
CA MET A 91 35.99 5.91 7.23
C MET A 91 35.28 5.60 5.92
N GLY A 92 35.96 5.60 4.78
CA GLY A 92 35.32 5.32 3.50
C GLY A 92 34.94 3.85 3.32
N ILE A 93 35.73 2.90 3.85
CA ILE A 93 35.34 1.48 3.88
C ILE A 93 34.08 1.31 4.73
N LEU A 94 34.03 1.94 5.90
CA LEU A 94 32.84 1.90 6.76
C LEU A 94 31.62 2.54 6.08
N TRP A 95 31.82 3.66 5.38
CA TRP A 95 30.77 4.37 4.64
C TRP A 95 30.21 3.51 3.50
N ILE A 96 31.07 2.86 2.72
CA ILE A 96 30.65 1.97 1.62
C ILE A 96 29.99 0.71 2.17
N ALA A 97 30.51 0.11 3.22
CA ALA A 97 29.91 -1.07 3.86
C ALA A 97 28.51 -0.75 4.41
N TRP A 98 28.37 0.39 5.10
CA TRP A 98 27.11 0.88 5.65
C TRP A 98 26.11 1.24 4.54
N GLY A 99 26.50 2.09 3.59
CA GLY A 99 25.65 2.52 2.47
C GLY A 99 25.26 1.37 1.53
N GLY A 100 26.19 0.44 1.29
CA GLY A 100 25.95 -0.80 0.57
C GLY A 100 24.90 -1.68 1.27
N MET A 101 25.02 -1.86 2.58
CA MET A 101 24.04 -2.62 3.37
C MET A 101 22.63 -2.02 3.30
N TRP A 102 22.48 -0.70 3.43
CA TRP A 102 21.17 -0.04 3.27
C TRP A 102 20.60 -0.21 1.87
N THR A 103 21.43 -0.10 0.84
CA THR A 103 21.01 -0.32 -0.56
C THR A 103 20.45 -1.73 -0.77
N LEU A 104 21.09 -2.74 -0.17
CA LEU A 104 20.60 -4.12 -0.20
C LEU A 104 19.26 -4.28 0.53
N ILE A 105 19.11 -3.66 1.71
CA ILE A 105 17.85 -3.69 2.49
C ILE A 105 16.71 -3.10 1.66
N TRP A 106 16.87 -1.90 1.09
CA TRP A 106 15.84 -1.25 0.29
C TRP A 106 15.49 -2.04 -0.97
N THR A 107 16.50 -2.62 -1.64
CA THR A 107 16.31 -3.48 -2.81
C THR A 107 15.54 -4.76 -2.46
N ALA A 108 15.88 -5.41 -1.35
CA ALA A 108 15.20 -6.62 -0.89
C ALA A 108 13.72 -6.33 -0.53
N PHE A 109 13.44 -5.20 0.13
CA PHE A 109 12.07 -4.76 0.37
C PHE A 109 11.30 -4.52 -0.94
N ALA A 110 11.91 -3.84 -1.91
CA ALA A 110 11.29 -3.62 -3.22
C ALA A 110 10.93 -4.95 -3.91
N ILE A 111 11.81 -5.95 -3.86
CA ILE A 111 11.58 -7.28 -4.47
C ILE A 111 10.53 -8.10 -3.69
N HIS A 112 10.59 -8.13 -2.36
CA HIS A 112 9.63 -8.88 -1.56
C HIS A 112 8.20 -8.35 -1.74
N HIS A 113 8.05 -7.02 -1.85
CA HIS A 113 6.74 -6.42 -2.10
C HIS A 113 6.23 -6.66 -3.53
N THR A 114 7.09 -6.80 -4.54
CA THR A 114 6.65 -7.15 -5.91
C THR A 114 6.22 -8.62 -6.04
N LEU A 115 6.84 -9.55 -5.31
CA LEU A 115 6.53 -10.98 -5.40
C LEU A 115 5.24 -11.39 -4.66
N LYS A 116 4.90 -10.73 -3.55
CA LYS A 116 3.75 -11.09 -2.71
C LYS A 116 2.39 -10.62 -3.27
N GLY A 117 2.40 -9.93 -4.41
CA GLY A 117 1.20 -9.43 -5.09
C GLY A 117 0.68 -10.28 -6.24
N ARG A 118 1.37 -11.39 -6.58
CA ARG A 118 0.94 -12.41 -7.54
C ARG A 118 0.27 -13.56 -6.82
#